data_AF-A0A6M0ADE4-F1
#
_entry.id   AF-A0A6M0ADE4-F1
#
_cell.length_a   1.000
_cell.length_b   1.000
_cell.length_c   1.000
_cell.angle_alpha   90.00
_cell.angle_beta   90.00
_cell.angle_gamma   90.00
#
_symmetry.space_group_name_H-M   'P 1'
#
loop_
_entity.id
_entity.type
_entity.pdbx_description
1 polymer ?
#
loop_
_entity_poly.entity_id
_entity_poly.type
_entity_poly.pdbx_seq_one_letter_code
_entity_poly.pdbx_strand_id
1 'polypeptide(L)'
;MHDQQDDRGIPLGVIASISILVLAAAGGGSWWAWRSQQSSPEVPVTTTPESSTPKSSQTIQPTTDKPSTKEKIQVYWLNDVDNKIVLIPSPIPLNNKTLNKGEILESAFNSLLAGPTNGTFTTTIPQGTKLRGVSLKSDGVHVDLSKEFTVGGGSSSMSGRLAQIVYTATS
;
A
#
# COMPACT_ATOMS: atom_id res chain seq x y z
N MET A 1 6.22 -70.51 15.66
CA MET A 1 6.80 -69.15 15.60
C MET A 1 5.67 -68.30 15.03
N HIS A 2 4.72 -67.83 15.86
CA HIS A 2 4.77 -66.54 16.60
C HIS A 2 5.11 -65.40 15.62
N ASP A 3 4.27 -64.37 15.42
CA ASP A 3 3.61 -63.49 16.38
C ASP A 3 2.34 -62.85 15.77
N GLN A 4 1.19 -62.86 16.47
CA GLN A 4 0.57 -61.74 17.24
C GLN A 4 0.29 -60.48 16.39
N GLN A 5 -0.92 -59.89 16.36
CA GLN A 5 -1.60 -59.32 17.52
C GLN A 5 -3.14 -59.25 17.38
N ASP A 6 -3.79 -59.83 18.39
CA ASP A 6 -5.09 -59.48 19.03
C ASP A 6 -5.13 -58.01 19.50
N ASP A 7 -6.23 -57.37 19.90
CA ASP A 7 -7.69 -57.50 19.77
C ASP A 7 -8.25 -56.21 20.45
N ARG A 8 -9.53 -55.97 20.21
CA ARG A 8 -10.47 -54.91 20.61
C ARG A 8 -10.41 -54.37 22.04
N GLY A 9 -11.03 -53.18 22.24
CA GLY A 9 -11.45 -52.75 23.57
C GLY A 9 -12.26 -51.44 23.74
N ILE A 10 -13.51 -51.42 23.23
CA ILE A 10 -14.79 -50.85 23.80
C ILE A 10 -14.91 -49.42 24.46
N PRO A 11 -16.13 -48.86 24.73
CA PRO A 11 -16.48 -47.46 24.44
C PRO A 11 -17.08 -46.68 25.66
N LEU A 12 -17.67 -45.50 25.37
CA LEU A 12 -18.67 -44.74 26.15
C LEU A 12 -18.30 -44.23 27.57
N GLY A 13 -18.31 -42.90 27.75
CA GLY A 13 -18.46 -42.33 29.09
C GLY A 13 -18.37 -40.80 29.22
N VAL A 14 -19.52 -40.19 29.52
CA VAL A 14 -19.75 -39.18 30.58
C VAL A 14 -19.41 -37.68 30.35
N ILE A 15 -20.44 -36.89 30.69
CA ILE A 15 -20.69 -35.44 30.74
C ILE A 15 -20.09 -34.81 32.02
N ALA A 16 -19.62 -33.55 31.98
CA ALA A 16 -19.60 -32.55 33.09
C ALA A 16 -18.66 -31.37 32.74
N SER A 17 -18.79 -30.10 33.16
CA SER A 17 -19.86 -29.21 33.63
C SER A 17 -19.21 -27.85 33.99
N ILE A 18 -19.77 -26.75 33.50
CA ILE A 18 -20.11 -25.48 34.21
C ILE A 18 -19.03 -24.70 35.02
N SER A 19 -18.75 -23.48 34.52
CA SER A 19 -18.55 -22.16 35.19
C SER A 19 -17.42 -21.87 36.18
N ILE A 20 -16.83 -20.66 36.05
CA ILE A 20 -17.03 -19.52 36.97
C ILE A 20 -16.37 -18.23 36.41
N LEU A 21 -17.14 -17.14 36.40
CA LEU A 21 -16.75 -15.74 36.21
C LEU A 21 -16.21 -15.17 37.53
N VAL A 22 -15.04 -14.53 37.54
CA VAL A 22 -14.70 -13.50 38.54
C VAL A 22 -13.89 -12.37 37.88
N LEU A 23 -14.46 -11.17 37.93
CA LEU A 23 -13.84 -9.87 37.66
C LEU A 23 -12.96 -9.45 38.86
N ALA A 24 -11.75 -8.93 38.62
CA ALA A 24 -11.15 -7.92 39.49
C ALA A 24 -9.97 -7.23 38.79
N ALA A 25 -10.03 -5.90 38.75
CA ALA A 25 -9.06 -5.00 38.15
C ALA A 25 -7.84 -4.75 39.04
N ALA A 26 -6.66 -4.76 38.44
CA ALA A 26 -5.43 -4.03 38.82
C ALA A 26 -4.48 -4.26 37.62
N GLY A 27 -3.89 -3.29 36.94
CA GLY A 27 -3.30 -2.04 37.38
C GLY A 27 -1.87 -2.04 36.81
N GLY A 28 -1.45 -0.95 36.17
CA GLY A 28 -0.03 -0.64 35.92
C GLY A 28 0.66 -1.45 34.81
N GLY A 29 1.30 -0.74 33.87
CA GLY A 29 1.93 -1.34 32.71
C GLY A 29 3.24 -2.08 32.99
N SER A 30 3.50 -3.08 32.16
CA SER A 30 4.84 -3.38 31.66
C SER A 30 4.73 -4.02 30.29
N TRP A 31 5.14 -3.25 29.29
CA TRP A 31 5.62 -3.76 28.03
C TRP A 31 6.78 -4.71 28.32
N TRP A 32 7.00 -5.66 27.40
CA TRP A 32 8.27 -6.37 27.23
C TRP A 32 8.51 -7.59 28.12
N ALA A 33 8.23 -8.79 27.58
CA ALA A 33 9.20 -9.88 27.50
C ALA A 33 8.56 -11.11 26.86
N TRP A 34 9.10 -11.49 25.71
CA TRP A 34 9.33 -12.88 25.32
C TRP A 34 8.91 -13.95 26.33
N ARG A 35 7.96 -14.80 25.92
CA ARG A 35 8.07 -16.25 26.08
C ARG A 35 7.01 -16.85 25.19
N SER A 36 7.37 -17.02 23.92
CA SER A 36 7.82 -18.32 23.44
C SER A 36 6.67 -19.31 23.44
N GLN A 37 6.22 -19.62 22.23
CA GLN A 37 5.91 -21.00 21.90
C GLN A 37 4.88 -21.67 22.82
N GLN A 38 3.60 -21.44 22.55
CA GLN A 38 2.66 -22.53 22.76
C GLN A 38 1.78 -22.63 21.53
N SER A 39 2.20 -23.53 20.65
CA SER A 39 1.39 -24.12 19.59
C SER A 39 0.05 -24.57 20.18
N SER A 40 -1.08 -24.06 19.68
CA SER A 40 -2.37 -24.73 19.85
C SER A 40 -2.47 -25.86 18.83
N PRO A 41 -2.76 -27.10 19.24
CA PRO A 41 -3.16 -28.14 18.31
C PRO A 41 -4.67 -28.03 17.99
N GLU A 42 -4.92 -27.92 16.69
CA GLU A 42 -5.95 -28.58 15.87
C GLU A 42 -7.47 -28.56 16.21
N VAL A 43 -8.20 -28.43 15.10
CA VAL A 43 -9.62 -28.13 14.82
C VAL A 43 -10.61 -29.28 15.13
N PRO A 44 -11.94 -29.01 14.96
CA PRO A 44 -12.55 -29.65 13.80
C PRO A 44 -13.35 -28.71 12.88
N VAL A 45 -13.25 -29.08 11.62
CA VAL A 45 -13.79 -28.54 10.38
C VAL A 45 -15.31 -28.38 10.33
N THR A 46 -15.76 -27.29 9.71
CA THR A 46 -16.92 -27.31 8.81
C THR A 46 -16.61 -26.43 7.60
N THR A 47 -16.57 -27.06 6.44
CA THR A 47 -16.35 -26.50 5.12
C THR A 47 -17.38 -25.43 4.78
N THR A 48 -16.90 -24.22 4.48
CA THR A 48 -17.64 -23.13 3.81
C THR A 48 -16.68 -22.54 2.76
N PRO A 49 -17.11 -22.29 1.52
CA PRO A 49 -16.21 -22.07 0.39
C PRO A 49 -15.39 -20.79 0.52
N GLU A 50 -14.12 -20.92 0.14
CA GLU A 50 -13.11 -19.87 0.05
C GLU A 50 -13.61 -18.64 -0.72
N SER A 51 -13.77 -17.52 -0.02
CA SER A 51 -13.64 -16.19 -0.62
C SER A 51 -12.25 -15.67 -0.29
N SER A 52 -11.29 -15.97 -1.16
CA SER A 52 -9.93 -15.46 -1.11
C SER A 52 -9.93 -13.96 -1.43
N THR A 53 -10.08 -13.12 -0.41
CA THR A 53 -9.62 -11.72 -0.44
C THR A 53 -8.15 -11.67 -0.06
N PRO A 54 -7.20 -11.44 -0.99
CA PRO A 54 -5.86 -11.07 -0.61
C PRO A 54 -5.88 -9.62 -0.10
N LYS A 55 -5.87 -9.45 1.22
CA LYS A 55 -5.53 -8.19 1.89
C LYS A 55 -4.03 -7.96 1.76
N SER A 56 -3.58 -7.56 0.56
CA SER A 56 -2.23 -7.06 0.35
C SER A 56 -2.16 -5.62 0.82
N SER A 57 -1.91 -5.42 2.11
CA SER A 57 -1.52 -4.13 2.67
C SER A 57 -0.05 -3.91 2.36
N GLN A 58 0.27 -3.52 1.12
CA GLN A 58 1.57 -2.93 0.84
C GLN A 58 1.50 -1.46 1.25
N THR A 59 1.92 -1.19 2.49
CA THR A 59 2.30 0.14 2.93
C THR A 59 3.49 0.57 2.08
N ILE A 60 3.26 1.41 1.09
CA ILE A 60 4.33 2.15 0.42
C ILE A 60 4.81 3.19 1.44
N GLN A 61 5.84 2.84 2.22
CA GLN A 61 6.49 3.75 3.13
C GLN A 61 7.64 4.43 2.36
N PRO A 62 7.55 5.73 2.06
CA PRO A 62 8.65 6.43 1.42
C PRO A 62 9.84 6.48 2.38
N THR A 63 10.98 5.96 1.93
CA THR A 63 12.28 6.27 2.56
C THR A 63 12.55 7.75 2.28
N THR A 64 12.44 8.58 3.31
CA THR A 64 12.80 10.01 3.22
C THR A 64 14.31 10.13 3.18
N ASP A 65 14.87 10.14 1.98
CA ASP A 65 16.18 10.76 1.76
C ASP A 65 16.03 12.28 1.79
N LYS A 66 16.78 12.89 2.70
CA LYS A 66 16.85 14.32 3.02
C LYS A 66 17.03 15.20 1.77
N PRO A 67 16.14 16.16 1.46
CA PRO A 67 16.33 17.04 0.31
C PRO A 67 17.45 18.05 0.54
N SER A 68 18.42 18.07 -0.38
CA SER A 68 19.47 19.08 -0.49
C SER A 68 18.91 20.39 -1.07
N THR A 69 19.38 21.50 -0.51
CA THR A 69 19.00 22.91 -0.68
C THR A 69 19.11 23.48 -2.11
N LYS A 70 18.32 22.97 -3.05
CA LYS A 70 17.83 23.70 -4.23
C LYS A 70 16.39 23.25 -4.45
N GLU A 71 15.43 24.18 -4.37
CA GLU A 71 13.99 23.94 -4.53
C GLU A 71 13.70 23.50 -5.97
N LYS A 72 13.96 22.23 -6.26
CA LYS A 72 13.69 21.60 -7.55
C LYS A 72 12.40 20.82 -7.40
N ILE A 73 11.38 21.21 -8.15
CA ILE A 73 10.14 20.43 -8.28
C ILE A 73 10.48 19.11 -8.96
N GLN A 74 9.84 18.03 -8.52
CA GLN A 74 10.07 16.69 -9.06
C GLN A 74 8.76 16.12 -9.61
N VAL A 75 8.82 15.57 -10.82
CA VAL A 75 7.76 14.71 -11.36
C VAL A 75 8.19 13.26 -11.21
N TYR A 76 7.24 12.37 -10.94
CA TYR A 76 7.56 10.96 -10.69
C TYR A 76 7.15 10.09 -11.87
N TRP A 77 8.12 9.35 -12.40
CA TRP A 77 7.94 8.39 -13.48
C TRP A 77 8.02 6.97 -12.98
N LEU A 78 7.59 6.03 -13.81
CA LEU A 78 7.74 4.60 -13.55
C LEU A 78 8.94 4.05 -14.31
N ASN A 79 9.62 3.09 -13.68
CA ASN A 79 10.62 2.26 -14.32
C ASN A 79 10.39 0.80 -13.94
N ASP A 80 10.74 -0.13 -14.82
CA ASP A 80 10.80 -1.55 -14.51
C ASP A 80 12.24 -1.92 -14.20
N VAL A 81 12.50 -2.31 -12.95
CA VAL A 81 13.81 -2.77 -12.49
C VAL A 81 13.61 -4.12 -11.83
N ASP A 82 14.25 -5.16 -12.34
CA ASP A 82 14.18 -6.52 -11.82
C ASP A 82 12.73 -7.03 -11.64
N ASN A 83 11.87 -6.80 -12.64
CA ASN A 83 10.44 -7.14 -12.63
C ASN A 83 9.63 -6.41 -11.54
N LYS A 84 10.12 -5.27 -11.06
CA LYS A 84 9.44 -4.42 -10.08
C LYS A 84 9.24 -3.03 -10.66
N ILE A 85 8.01 -2.54 -10.52
CA ILE A 85 7.67 -1.16 -10.86
C ILE A 85 8.16 -0.26 -9.72
N VAL A 86 9.07 0.66 -10.05
CA VAL A 86 9.62 1.65 -9.10
C VAL A 86 9.29 3.07 -9.55
N LEU A 87 9.07 3.95 -8.58
CA LEU A 87 8.89 5.39 -8.82
C LEU A 87 10.26 6.08 -8.82
N ILE A 88 10.54 6.84 -9.88
CA ILE A 88 11.80 7.57 -10.03
C ILE A 88 11.50 9.08 -10.08
N PRO A 89 12.07 9.90 -9.18
CA PRO A 89 11.94 11.35 -9.24
C PRO A 89 12.75 11.92 -10.40
N SER A 90 12.14 12.85 -11.15
CA SER A 90 12.78 13.59 -12.23
C SER A 90 12.62 15.08 -11.97
N PRO A 91 13.70 15.85 -11.80
CA PRO A 91 13.61 17.29 -11.61
C PRO A 91 13.10 17.96 -12.89
N ILE A 92 12.21 18.93 -12.74
CA ILE A 92 11.80 19.80 -13.83
C ILE A 92 12.45 21.18 -13.66
N PRO A 93 13.00 21.78 -14.73
CA PRO A 93 13.51 23.13 -14.66
C PRO A 93 12.36 24.11 -14.45
N LEU A 94 12.46 24.91 -13.40
CA LEU A 94 11.66 26.13 -13.30
C LEU A 94 12.36 27.21 -14.11
N ASN A 95 11.63 27.76 -15.08
CA ASN A 95 11.99 29.02 -15.71
C ASN A 95 12.14 30.02 -14.55
N ASN A 96 13.20 30.83 -14.50
CA ASN A 96 13.61 31.70 -13.37
C ASN A 96 12.61 32.83 -12.98
N LYS A 97 11.31 32.53 -13.01
CA LYS A 97 10.18 33.36 -12.65
C LYS A 97 9.81 33.05 -11.21
N THR A 98 9.53 34.08 -10.43
CA THR A 98 8.90 33.94 -9.12
C THR A 98 7.50 33.36 -9.32
N LEU A 99 7.35 32.06 -9.07
CA LEU A 99 6.07 31.37 -9.13
C LEU A 99 5.51 31.20 -7.72
N ASN A 100 4.19 31.31 -7.59
CA ASN A 100 3.53 30.89 -6.37
C ASN A 100 3.39 29.35 -6.32
N LYS A 101 3.04 28.80 -5.15
CA LYS A 101 2.90 27.34 -4.95
C LYS A 101 1.90 26.68 -5.92
N GLY A 102 0.83 27.37 -6.29
CA GLY A 102 -0.16 26.86 -7.24
C GLY A 102 0.40 26.76 -8.66
N GLU A 103 1.09 27.80 -9.13
CA GLU A 103 1.76 27.81 -10.44
C GLU A 103 2.87 26.73 -10.53
N ILE A 104 3.57 26.50 -9.41
CA ILE A 104 4.56 25.43 -9.26
C ILE A 104 3.90 24.05 -9.45
N LEU A 105 2.79 23.78 -8.74
CA LEU A 105 2.05 22.53 -8.86
C LEU A 105 1.48 22.34 -10.27
N GLU A 106 0.94 23.39 -10.86
CA GLU A 106 0.40 23.37 -12.22
C GLU A 106 1.48 23.02 -13.24
N SER A 107 2.67 23.61 -13.11
CA SER A 107 3.83 23.30 -13.96
C SER A 107 4.30 21.86 -13.79
N ALA A 108 4.28 21.34 -12.56
CA ALA A 108 4.60 19.95 -12.25
C ALA A 108 3.65 18.98 -12.95
N PHE A 109 2.34 19.20 -12.78
CA PHE A 109 1.32 18.34 -13.39
C PHE A 109 1.29 18.44 -14.91
N ASN A 110 1.48 19.63 -15.48
CA ASN A 110 1.57 19.78 -16.93
C ASN A 110 2.75 18.99 -17.51
N SER A 111 3.90 19.01 -16.81
CA SER A 111 5.06 18.22 -17.18
C SER A 111 4.82 16.71 -17.02
N LEU A 112 4.16 16.29 -15.93
CA LEU A 112 3.80 14.89 -15.69
C LEU A 112 2.85 14.35 -16.77
N LEU A 113 1.83 15.11 -17.15
CA LEU A 113 0.82 14.72 -18.14
C LEU A 113 1.35 14.77 -19.58
N ALA A 114 2.37 15.58 -19.86
CA ALA A 114 3.09 15.54 -21.13
C ALA A 114 3.86 14.23 -21.34
N GLY A 115 4.12 13.49 -20.25
CA GLY A 115 4.85 12.24 -20.27
C GLY A 115 6.37 12.40 -20.21
N PRO A 116 7.10 11.29 -20.05
CA PRO A 116 8.56 11.32 -19.95
C PRO A 116 9.19 11.74 -21.29
N THR A 117 10.16 12.65 -21.25
CA THR A 117 10.85 13.15 -22.44
C THR A 117 11.92 12.19 -22.97
N ASN A 118 12.47 11.34 -22.09
CA ASN A 118 13.48 10.35 -22.42
C ASN A 118 12.81 8.97 -22.33
N GLY A 119 12.85 8.17 -23.40
CA GLY A 119 12.19 6.86 -23.49
C GLY A 119 12.68 5.80 -22.48
N THR A 120 13.55 6.18 -21.55
CA THR A 120 14.00 5.38 -20.41
C THR A 120 12.90 5.15 -19.38
N PHE A 121 11.96 6.09 -19.23
CA PHE A 121 10.90 6.00 -18.24
C PHE A 121 9.54 5.81 -18.89
N THR A 122 8.59 5.30 -18.11
CA THR A 122 7.21 5.09 -18.54
C THR A 122 6.21 5.78 -17.63
N THR A 123 4.96 5.85 -18.08
CA THR A 123 3.82 6.37 -17.32
C THR A 123 2.63 5.44 -17.49
N THR A 124 1.83 5.31 -16.44
CA THR A 124 0.55 4.58 -16.49
C THR A 124 -0.65 5.52 -16.53
N ILE A 125 -0.39 6.84 -16.62
CA ILE A 125 -1.42 7.85 -16.83
C ILE A 125 -1.92 7.72 -18.28
N PRO A 126 -3.23 7.53 -18.50
CA PRO A 126 -3.79 7.39 -19.84
C PRO A 126 -3.52 8.64 -20.69
N GLN A 127 -3.19 8.40 -21.96
CA GLN A 127 -3.03 9.46 -22.96
C GLN A 127 -4.31 10.28 -23.08
N GLY A 128 -4.15 11.59 -23.24
CA GLY A 128 -5.28 12.53 -23.31
C GLY A 128 -5.87 12.96 -21.97
N THR A 129 -5.31 12.49 -20.83
CA THR A 129 -5.63 13.04 -19.51
C THR A 129 -5.26 14.53 -19.46
N LYS A 130 -6.19 15.37 -18.99
CA LYS A 130 -6.01 16.82 -18.89
C LYS A 130 -6.06 17.27 -17.43
N LEU A 131 -5.21 18.21 -17.08
CA LEU A 131 -5.34 18.98 -15.83
C LEU A 131 -6.43 20.03 -16.04
N ARG A 132 -7.49 19.96 -15.24
CA ARG A 132 -8.60 20.94 -15.23
C ARG A 132 -8.42 22.01 -14.17
N GLY A 133 -7.68 21.70 -13.11
CA GLY A 133 -7.29 22.65 -12.09
C GLY A 133 -6.45 22.01 -10.99
N VAL A 134 -5.60 22.80 -10.35
CA VAL A 134 -4.88 22.41 -9.15
C VAL A 134 -4.91 23.55 -8.13
N SER A 135 -5.11 23.22 -6.86
CA SER A 135 -5.12 24.21 -5.79
C SER A 135 -4.55 23.63 -4.51
N LEU A 136 -3.80 24.46 -3.78
CA LEU A 136 -3.38 24.15 -2.42
C LEU A 136 -4.38 24.76 -1.45
N LYS A 137 -5.03 23.90 -0.66
CA LYS A 137 -6.01 24.28 0.36
C LYS A 137 -5.49 23.87 1.75
N SER A 138 -6.24 24.22 2.79
CA SER A 138 -5.89 23.90 4.18
C SER A 138 -5.81 22.39 4.46
N ASP A 139 -6.53 21.58 3.70
CA ASP A 139 -6.62 20.12 3.84
C ASP A 139 -5.70 19.36 2.86
N GLY A 140 -5.00 20.06 1.96
CA GLY A 140 -4.02 19.45 1.06
C GLY A 140 -4.07 19.98 -0.37
N VAL A 141 -3.50 19.21 -1.29
CA VAL A 141 -3.48 19.51 -2.72
C VAL A 141 -4.72 18.90 -3.39
N HIS A 142 -5.55 19.75 -4.00
CA HIS A 142 -6.72 19.34 -4.75
C HIS A 142 -6.38 19.36 -6.24
N VAL A 143 -6.48 18.21 -6.90
CA VAL A 143 -6.17 18.03 -8.32
C VAL A 143 -7.44 17.59 -9.05
N ASP A 144 -7.91 18.40 -10.00
CA ASP A 144 -9.01 18.05 -10.91
C ASP A 144 -8.43 17.57 -12.24
N LEU A 145 -8.63 16.29 -12.55
CA LEU A 145 -8.20 15.64 -13.77
C LEU A 145 -9.42 15.26 -14.62
N SER A 146 -9.24 15.23 -15.93
CA SER A 146 -10.29 14.77 -16.84
C SER A 146 -10.58 13.27 -16.71
N LYS A 147 -11.75 12.84 -17.18
CA LYS A 147 -12.26 11.46 -17.06
C LYS A 147 -11.32 10.41 -17.65
N GLU A 148 -10.49 10.79 -18.62
CA GLU A 148 -9.51 9.92 -19.28
C GLU A 148 -8.54 9.30 -18.26
N PHE A 149 -8.28 9.95 -17.13
CA PHE A 149 -7.47 9.39 -16.04
C PHE A 149 -8.02 8.06 -15.49
N THR A 150 -9.33 7.84 -15.62
CA THR A 150 -10.02 6.63 -15.14
C THR A 150 -9.98 5.46 -16.13
N VAL A 151 -9.46 5.68 -17.35
CA VAL A 151 -9.42 4.68 -18.42
C VAL A 151 -8.30 3.66 -18.18
N GLY A 152 -8.55 2.41 -18.55
CA GLY A 152 -7.61 1.31 -18.42
C GLY A 152 -7.69 0.64 -17.05
N GLY A 153 -7.33 -0.65 -17.01
CA GLY A 153 -7.45 -1.50 -15.82
C GLY A 153 -6.12 -2.05 -15.34
N GLY A 154 -6.19 -3.02 -14.44
CA GLY A 154 -5.03 -3.68 -13.82
C GLY A 154 -4.56 -2.95 -12.57
N SER A 155 -4.47 -3.68 -11.45
CA SER A 155 -4.12 -3.10 -10.14
C SER A 155 -2.76 -2.39 -10.15
N SER A 156 -1.79 -2.92 -10.89
CA SER A 156 -0.47 -2.29 -11.06
C SER A 156 -0.58 -0.93 -11.75
N SER A 157 -1.28 -0.85 -12.89
CA SER A 157 -1.44 0.41 -13.63
C SER A 157 -2.28 1.43 -12.84
N MET A 158 -3.35 0.98 -12.16
CA MET A 158 -4.18 1.84 -11.31
C MET A 158 -3.38 2.43 -10.14
N SER A 159 -2.62 1.59 -9.45
CA SER A 159 -1.79 2.03 -8.32
C SER A 159 -0.63 2.91 -8.77
N GLY A 160 0.00 2.54 -9.89
CA GLY A 160 1.10 3.30 -10.50
C GLY A 160 0.69 4.74 -10.82
N ARG A 161 -0.42 4.93 -11.55
CA ARG A 161 -0.85 6.29 -11.94
C ARG A 161 -1.25 7.12 -10.73
N LEU A 162 -1.87 6.52 -9.71
CA LEU A 162 -2.18 7.22 -8.47
C LEU A 162 -0.90 7.63 -7.73
N ALA A 163 0.08 6.74 -7.64
CA ALA A 163 1.37 7.04 -7.02
C ALA A 163 2.08 8.20 -7.74
N GLN A 164 2.08 8.21 -9.08
CA GLN A 164 2.65 9.31 -9.85
C GLN A 164 2.01 10.67 -9.50
N ILE A 165 0.69 10.72 -9.31
CA ILE A 165 -0.02 11.94 -8.89
C ILE A 165 0.37 12.36 -7.47
N VAL A 166 0.30 11.43 -6.51
CA VAL A 166 0.55 11.73 -5.09
C VAL A 166 1.97 12.21 -4.87
N TYR A 167 2.98 11.48 -5.38
CA TYR A 167 4.37 11.84 -5.16
C TYR A 167 4.75 13.15 -5.85
N THR A 168 4.18 13.44 -7.03
CA THR A 168 4.38 14.73 -7.71
C THR A 168 3.72 15.88 -6.93
N ALA A 169 2.55 15.65 -6.33
CA ALA A 169 1.87 16.67 -5.51
C ALA A 169 2.61 17.02 -4.22
N THR A 170 3.39 16.08 -3.67
CA THR A 170 4.04 16.20 -2.36
C THR A 170 5.57 16.37 -2.45
N SER A 171 6.13 16.61 -3.64
CA SER A 171 7.58 16.67 -3.89
C SER A 171 8.25 17.94 -3.40
#